data_AF-A0A6I2X346-F1
#
_entry.id   AF-A0A6I2X346-F1
#
_cell.length_a   1.000
_cell.length_b   1.000
_cell.length_c   1.000
_cell.angle_alpha   90.00
_cell.angle_beta   90.00
_cell.angle_gamma   90.00
#
_symmetry.space_group_name_H-M   'P 1'
#
loop_
_entity.id
_entity.type
_entity.pdbx_description
1 polymer ?
#
loop_
_entity_poly.entity_id
_entity_poly.type
_entity_poly.pdbx_seq_one_letter_code
_entity_poly.pdbx_strand_id
1 'polypeptide(L)'
;MQMDITQLRHGNVVRGNEADTTSTRERQRRRRLRRLLVAIMVPLAWVWYRILTNNPIKFGIPDVVAESPEIWISVGLMFFLCLLIGIPLLGAGRSPHTLLRPSDSNVSLSDVVGASATKREAVDTLNFFLKHQSFADELGGSPRRGVLFEGPPGTGKTYLAKALAAEAGVPFLFVSASSFQSMYYGQTNRKIRTYFKALRKAARA
;
A
#
# COMPACT_ATOMS: atom_id res chain seq x y z
N MET A 1 -3.27 -7.36 -49.60
CA MET A 1 -2.64 -6.94 -48.33
C MET A 1 -2.78 -8.11 -47.35
N GLN A 2 -1.87 -9.07 -47.46
CA GLN A 2 -1.90 -10.34 -46.76
C GLN A 2 -1.17 -10.16 -45.42
N MET A 3 -1.83 -10.54 -44.33
CA MET A 3 -1.30 -10.36 -42.98
C MET A 3 -0.26 -11.45 -42.71
N ASP A 4 0.98 -11.03 -42.49
CA ASP A 4 2.14 -11.89 -42.35
C ASP A 4 2.16 -12.54 -40.95
N ILE A 5 1.95 -13.86 -40.93
CA ILE A 5 1.79 -14.71 -39.74
C ILE A 5 3.15 -15.11 -39.14
N THR A 6 4.26 -14.63 -39.72
CA THR A 6 5.63 -14.97 -39.28
C THR A 6 6.14 -14.14 -38.10
N GLN A 7 5.42 -13.11 -37.65
CA GLN A 7 5.79 -12.31 -36.47
C GLN A 7 5.38 -12.93 -35.12
N LEU A 8 4.60 -14.01 -35.09
CA LEU A 8 4.14 -14.65 -33.84
C LEU A 8 5.13 -15.67 -33.25
N ARG A 9 6.35 -15.79 -33.79
CA ARG A 9 7.30 -16.87 -33.41
C ARG A 9 8.60 -16.39 -32.75
N HIS A 10 8.63 -15.19 -32.16
CA HIS A 10 9.79 -14.71 -31.38
C HIS A 10 9.43 -14.52 -29.89
N GLY A 11 9.30 -15.65 -29.20
CA GLY A 11 10.13 -16.05 -28.05
C GLY A 11 10.94 -15.03 -27.26
N ASN A 12 10.38 -13.88 -26.87
CA ASN A 12 10.93 -13.10 -25.77
C ASN A 12 10.05 -13.26 -24.53
N VAL A 13 10.53 -14.10 -23.60
CA VAL A 13 10.07 -14.13 -22.22
C VAL A 13 10.27 -12.71 -21.67
N VAL A 14 9.16 -12.02 -21.38
CA VAL A 14 9.19 -10.75 -20.65
C VAL A 14 9.78 -11.06 -19.27
N ARG A 15 11.08 -10.78 -19.15
CA ARG A 15 11.86 -10.91 -17.92
C ARG A 15 11.22 -10.05 -16.84
N GLY A 16 10.67 -10.67 -15.81
CA GLY A 16 10.84 -10.36 -14.38
C GLY A 16 10.75 -8.91 -13.85
N ASN A 17 10.34 -7.92 -14.64
CA ASN A 17 10.34 -6.50 -14.26
C ASN A 17 8.94 -5.87 -14.21
N GLU A 18 7.88 -6.58 -14.63
CA GLU A 18 6.50 -6.08 -14.59
C GLU A 18 5.68 -6.58 -13.39
N ALA A 19 6.23 -7.47 -12.56
CA ALA A 19 5.59 -7.90 -11.31
C ALA A 19 6.13 -7.16 -10.06
N ASP A 20 7.09 -6.25 -10.24
CA ASP A 20 7.80 -5.61 -9.14
C ASP A 20 7.00 -4.42 -8.57
N THR A 21 5.88 -4.74 -7.91
CA THR A 21 5.10 -3.78 -7.11
C THR A 21 5.86 -3.28 -5.87
N THR A 22 7.07 -3.78 -5.64
CA THR A 22 8.00 -3.33 -4.61
C THR A 22 8.79 -2.08 -5.02
N SER A 23 9.18 -1.93 -6.29
CA SER A 23 9.98 -0.77 -6.75
C SER A 23 9.17 0.53 -6.95
N THR A 24 7.86 0.43 -7.22
CA THR A 24 6.96 1.61 -7.26
C THR A 24 6.76 2.24 -5.88
N ARG A 25 6.85 1.43 -4.79
CA ARG A 25 6.76 1.89 -3.40
C ARG A 25 7.98 2.72 -2.99
N GLU A 26 9.18 2.33 -3.44
CA GLU A 26 10.42 3.00 -3.06
C GLU A 26 10.57 4.39 -3.70
N ARG A 27 10.15 4.53 -4.97
CA ARG A 27 10.19 5.83 -5.67
C ARG A 27 9.25 6.87 -5.03
N GLN A 28 8.07 6.47 -4.57
CA GLN A 28 7.17 7.38 -3.85
C GLN A 28 7.70 7.75 -2.46
N ARG A 29 8.31 6.81 -1.73
CA ARG A 29 8.92 7.08 -0.41
C ARG A 29 10.09 8.06 -0.55
N ARG A 30 10.97 7.87 -1.53
CA ARG A 30 12.10 8.78 -1.82
C ARG A 30 11.63 10.18 -2.22
N ARG A 31 10.59 10.31 -3.06
CA ARG A 31 10.04 11.64 -3.44
C ARG A 31 9.41 12.39 -2.26
N ARG A 32 8.71 11.69 -1.35
CA ARG A 32 8.12 12.30 -0.16
C ARG A 32 9.20 12.72 0.84
N LEU A 33 10.19 11.87 1.08
CA LEU A 33 11.33 12.20 1.93
C LEU A 33 12.09 13.41 1.36
N ARG A 34 12.29 13.49 0.04
CA ARG A 34 12.92 14.65 -0.60
C ARG A 34 12.07 15.92 -0.46
N ARG A 35 10.75 15.85 -0.63
CA ARG A 35 9.86 17.01 -0.41
C ARG A 35 9.85 17.48 1.03
N LEU A 36 9.82 16.55 1.99
CA LEU A 36 9.90 16.89 3.41
C LEU A 36 11.26 17.49 3.76
N LEU A 37 12.36 16.89 3.31
CA LEU A 37 13.70 17.44 3.48
C LEU A 37 13.81 18.86 2.91
N VAL A 38 13.28 19.11 1.70
CA VAL A 38 13.27 20.46 1.11
C VAL A 38 12.39 21.42 1.93
N ALA A 39 11.21 20.99 2.36
CA ALA A 39 10.32 21.80 3.19
C ALA A 39 10.91 22.15 4.56
N ILE A 40 11.85 21.35 5.07
CA ILE A 40 12.56 21.58 6.33
C ILE A 40 13.80 22.45 6.10
N MET A 41 14.54 22.21 5.01
CA MET A 41 15.76 22.94 4.67
C MET A 41 15.50 24.41 4.34
N VAL A 42 14.36 24.75 3.74
CA VAL A 42 14.04 26.15 3.39
C VAL A 42 13.85 27.03 4.64
N PRO A 43 13.02 26.66 5.64
CA PRO A 43 12.94 27.38 6.91
C PRO A 43 14.27 27.42 7.67
N LEU A 44 15.03 26.31 7.70
CA LEU A 44 16.33 26.27 8.36
C LEU A 44 17.34 27.21 7.71
N ALA A 45 17.42 27.22 6.39
CA ALA A 45 18.28 28.13 5.65
C ALA A 45 17.86 29.59 5.85
N TRP A 46 16.55 29.87 5.89
CA TRP A 46 16.03 31.21 6.19
C TRP A 46 16.38 31.66 7.62
N VAL A 47 16.20 30.79 8.62
CA VAL A 47 16.58 31.06 10.02
C VAL A 47 18.09 31.28 10.14
N TRP A 48 18.92 30.45 9.51
CA TRP A 48 20.38 30.61 9.49
C TRP A 48 20.82 31.92 8.83
N TYR A 49 20.24 32.26 7.68
CA TYR A 49 20.48 33.53 7.00
C TYR A 49 20.18 34.73 7.91
N ARG A 50 19.12 34.61 8.72
CA ARG A 50 18.65 35.66 9.63
C ARG A 50 19.49 35.80 10.89
N ILE A 51 19.96 34.67 11.45
CA ILE A 51 20.94 34.65 12.55
C ILE A 51 22.25 35.31 12.10
N LEU A 52 22.69 35.06 10.87
CA LEU A 52 23.91 35.66 10.30
C LEU A 52 23.79 37.18 10.07
N THR A 53 22.58 37.69 9.87
CA THR A 53 22.30 39.13 9.62
C THR A 53 21.92 39.93 10.88
N ASN A 54 22.15 39.35 12.07
CA ASN A 54 22.05 40.01 13.39
C ASN A 54 20.74 40.79 13.65
N ASN A 55 19.64 40.34 13.05
CA ASN A 55 18.29 40.81 13.33
C ASN A 55 17.54 39.68 14.06
N PRO A 56 17.25 39.76 15.37
CA PRO A 56 16.49 38.74 16.09
C PRO A 56 14.96 38.88 15.91
N ILE A 57 14.23 37.76 15.91
CA ILE A 57 12.78 37.75 15.64
C ILE A 57 12.09 38.25 16.92
N LYS A 58 11.52 39.46 16.90
CA LYS A 58 10.63 39.94 17.98
C LYS A 58 9.26 39.28 17.91
N PHE A 59 9.21 37.95 17.80
CA PHE A 59 8.01 37.21 18.20
C PHE A 59 7.97 37.32 19.73
N GLY A 60 6.83 37.62 20.35
CA GLY A 60 6.71 37.99 21.78
C GLY A 60 7.18 36.92 22.77
N ILE A 61 8.48 36.65 22.79
CA ILE A 61 9.21 35.71 23.61
C ILE A 61 9.80 36.54 24.76
N PRO A 62 9.69 36.09 26.02
CA PRO A 62 10.24 36.81 27.18
C PRO A 62 11.72 37.19 26.97
N ASP A 63 12.10 38.43 27.35
CA ASP A 63 13.42 39.02 27.04
C ASP A 63 14.62 38.15 27.45
N VAL A 64 14.46 37.28 28.45
CA VAL A 64 15.46 36.28 28.89
C VAL A 64 15.89 35.29 27.79
N VAL A 65 15.04 35.04 26.79
CA VAL A 65 15.35 34.17 25.64
C VAL A 65 15.94 34.98 24.48
N ALA A 66 15.71 36.29 24.44
CA ALA A 66 16.19 37.16 23.37
C ALA A 66 17.67 37.56 23.55
N GLU A 67 18.12 37.71 24.81
CA GLU A 67 19.48 38.18 25.10
C GLU A 67 20.58 37.09 25.07
N SER A 68 20.21 35.81 25.02
CA SER A 68 21.14 34.69 25.12
C SER A 68 21.24 33.88 23.80
N PRO A 69 22.31 34.05 23.00
CA PRO A 69 22.51 33.34 21.73
C PRO A 69 22.52 31.80 21.87
N GLU A 70 22.91 31.28 23.03
CA GLU A 70 22.96 29.84 23.32
C GLU A 70 21.57 29.19 23.36
N ILE A 71 20.54 29.94 23.77
CA ILE A 71 19.17 29.43 23.84
C ILE A 71 18.59 29.25 22.43
N TRP A 72 18.95 30.10 21.48
CA TRP A 72 18.52 29.96 20.08
C TRP A 72 19.06 28.68 19.43
N ILE A 73 20.31 28.33 19.72
CA ILE A 73 20.93 27.10 19.20
C ILE A 73 20.24 25.87 19.79
N SER A 74 19.98 25.86 21.10
CA SER A 74 19.33 24.73 21.77
C SER A 74 17.86 24.55 21.36
N VAL A 75 17.10 25.65 21.24
CA VAL A 75 15.70 25.61 20.76
C VAL A 75 15.63 25.16 19.29
N GLY A 76 16.53 25.66 18.44
CA GLY A 76 16.65 25.22 17.06
C GLY A 76 17.01 23.74 16.93
N LEU A 77 17.95 23.26 17.75
CA LEU A 77 18.35 21.85 17.82
C LEU A 77 17.21 20.97 18.33
N MET A 78 16.48 21.40 19.37
CA MET A 78 15.34 20.66 19.92
C MET A 78 14.21 20.54 18.90
N PHE A 79 13.91 21.63 18.18
CA PHE A 79 12.94 21.62 17.09
C PHE A 79 13.37 20.69 15.95
N PHE A 80 14.65 20.76 15.54
CA PHE A 80 15.21 19.89 14.52
C PHE A 80 15.14 18.41 14.93
N LEU A 81 15.48 18.07 16.17
CA LEU A 81 15.43 16.71 16.71
C LEU A 81 13.99 16.17 16.78
N CYS A 82 13.04 16.98 17.28
CA CYS A 82 11.63 16.63 17.30
C CYS A 82 11.09 16.35 15.89
N LEU A 83 11.52 17.14 14.92
CA LEU A 83 11.07 17.02 13.54
C LEU A 83 11.67 15.78 12.86
N LEU A 84 12.96 15.49 13.13
CA LEU A 84 13.66 14.30 12.68
C LEU A 84 12.96 13.00 13.13
N ILE A 85 12.48 12.96 14.37
CA ILE A 85 11.82 11.77 14.95
C ILE A 85 10.31 11.74 14.65
N GLY A 86 9.63 12.89 14.67
CA GLY A 86 8.17 12.98 14.53
C GLY A 86 7.66 12.67 13.13
N ILE A 87 8.37 13.11 12.09
CA ILE A 87 7.94 12.91 10.69
C ILE A 87 7.88 11.44 10.27
N PRO A 88 8.93 10.61 10.52
CA PRO A 88 8.87 9.19 10.22
C PRO A 88 7.72 8.46 10.95
N LEU A 89 7.45 8.85 12.20
CA LEU A 89 6.43 8.24 13.05
C LEU A 89 5.01 8.49 12.52
N LEU A 90 4.73 9.69 12.00
CA LEU A 90 3.44 10.02 11.37
C LEU A 90 3.19 9.22 10.08
N GLY A 91 4.24 8.83 9.36
CA GLY A 91 4.15 8.05 8.13
C GLY A 91 3.95 6.54 8.32
N ALA A 92 4.26 6.00 9.51
CA ALA A 92 4.37 4.57 9.78
C ALA A 92 3.03 3.80 9.88
N GLY A 93 1.88 4.49 9.76
CA GLY A 93 0.55 3.90 9.96
C GLY A 93 -0.27 3.61 8.70
N ARG A 94 0.26 3.84 7.48
CA ARG A 94 -0.52 3.61 6.24
C ARG A 94 -0.60 2.12 5.89
N SER A 95 -1.77 1.70 5.40
CA SER A 95 -2.02 0.29 5.03
C SER A 95 -1.20 -0.11 3.80
N PRO A 96 -0.47 -1.23 3.84
CA PRO A 96 0.42 -1.69 2.77
C PRO A 96 -0.30 -2.54 1.70
N HIS A 97 -1.53 -2.17 1.31
CA HIS A 97 -2.29 -2.94 0.31
C HIS A 97 -2.00 -2.49 -1.11
N THR A 98 -1.99 -3.46 -2.03
CA THR A 98 -2.08 -3.21 -3.46
C THR A 98 -3.51 -3.52 -3.87
N LEU A 99 -4.23 -2.52 -4.38
CA LEU A 99 -5.58 -2.69 -4.93
C LEU A 99 -5.46 -2.93 -6.43
N LEU A 100 -5.87 -4.12 -6.87
CA LEU A 100 -6.01 -4.45 -8.28
C LEU A 100 -7.50 -4.35 -8.63
N ARG A 101 -7.82 -3.49 -9.60
CA ARG A 101 -9.17 -3.41 -10.16
C ARG A 101 -9.32 -4.46 -11.26
N PRO A 102 -10.52 -4.99 -11.49
CA PRO A 102 -10.78 -5.93 -12.59
C PRO A 102 -10.38 -5.36 -13.95
N SER A 103 -10.59 -4.06 -14.19
CA SER A 103 -10.21 -3.37 -15.43
C SER A 103 -8.70 -3.39 -15.71
N ASP A 104 -7.89 -3.55 -14.66
CA ASP A 104 -6.43 -3.45 -14.72
C ASP A 104 -5.78 -4.84 -14.67
N SER A 105 -6.57 -5.92 -14.55
CA SER A 105 -6.07 -7.29 -14.47
C SER A 105 -6.01 -7.95 -15.85
N ASN A 106 -4.80 -8.32 -16.27
CA ASN A 106 -4.56 -9.07 -17.52
C ASN A 106 -4.60 -10.59 -17.29
N VAL A 107 -5.47 -11.07 -16.39
CA VAL A 107 -5.52 -12.48 -15.97
C VAL A 107 -6.97 -12.95 -15.96
N SER A 108 -7.26 -13.98 -16.75
CA SER A 108 -8.57 -14.63 -16.81
C SER A 108 -8.55 -16.00 -16.13
N LEU A 109 -9.73 -16.52 -15.76
CA LEU A 109 -9.83 -17.89 -15.23
C LEU A 109 -9.41 -18.95 -16.26
N SER A 110 -9.54 -18.64 -17.55
CA SER A 110 -9.13 -19.52 -18.65
C SER A 110 -7.61 -19.69 -18.76
N ASP A 111 -6.83 -18.72 -18.27
CA ASP A 111 -5.35 -18.77 -18.28
C ASP A 111 -4.78 -19.71 -17.23
N VAL A 112 -5.58 -20.09 -16.24
CA VAL A 112 -5.16 -21.07 -15.24
C VAL A 112 -5.18 -22.45 -15.92
N VAL A 113 -4.09 -23.19 -15.92
CA VAL A 113 -4.04 -24.56 -16.49
C VAL A 113 -4.05 -25.61 -15.37
N GLY A 114 -4.77 -26.71 -15.55
CA GLY A 114 -4.87 -27.80 -14.57
C GLY A 114 -5.84 -27.55 -13.40
N ALA A 115 -5.76 -28.36 -12.33
CA ALA A 115 -6.52 -28.22 -11.09
C ALA A 115 -8.05 -28.04 -11.26
N SER A 116 -8.66 -28.84 -12.14
CA SER A 116 -10.09 -28.71 -12.50
C SER A 116 -11.04 -28.82 -11.31
N ALA A 117 -10.77 -29.75 -10.38
CA ALA A 117 -11.57 -29.91 -9.16
C ALA A 117 -11.50 -28.66 -8.26
N THR A 118 -10.28 -28.19 -7.96
CA THR A 118 -10.06 -26.99 -7.12
C THR A 118 -10.64 -25.73 -7.74
N LYS A 119 -10.53 -25.57 -9.06
CA LYS A 119 -11.15 -24.45 -9.78
C LYS A 119 -12.66 -24.46 -9.62
N ARG A 120 -13.28 -25.62 -9.84
CA ARG A 120 -14.74 -25.76 -9.73
C ARG A 120 -15.21 -25.42 -8.33
N GLU A 121 -14.57 -25.98 -7.30
CA GLU A 121 -14.89 -25.69 -5.90
C GLU A 121 -14.70 -24.20 -5.54
N ALA A 122 -13.65 -23.57 -6.06
CA ALA A 122 -13.39 -22.15 -5.82
C ALA A 122 -14.45 -21.25 -6.51
N VAL A 123 -14.86 -21.59 -7.74
CA VAL A 123 -15.95 -20.91 -8.46
C VAL A 123 -17.28 -21.10 -7.73
N ASP A 124 -17.62 -22.32 -7.32
CA ASP A 124 -18.84 -22.61 -6.59
C ASP A 124 -18.88 -21.83 -5.26
N THR A 125 -17.77 -21.81 -4.53
CA THR A 125 -17.67 -21.04 -3.29
C THR A 125 -17.81 -19.54 -3.53
N LEU A 126 -17.24 -19.01 -4.61
CA LEU A 126 -17.39 -17.62 -4.99
C LEU A 126 -18.83 -17.27 -5.35
N ASN A 127 -19.52 -18.15 -6.09
CA ASN A 127 -20.93 -18.01 -6.41
C ASN A 127 -21.79 -17.96 -5.14
N PHE A 128 -21.48 -18.79 -4.13
CA PHE A 128 -22.14 -18.72 -2.83
C PHE A 128 -21.88 -17.38 -2.11
N PHE A 129 -20.67 -16.81 -2.22
CA PHE A 129 -20.38 -15.50 -1.64
C PHE A 129 -21.14 -14.36 -2.32
N LEU A 130 -21.25 -14.38 -3.65
CA LEU A 130 -21.96 -13.34 -4.39
C LEU A 130 -23.47 -13.42 -4.18
N LYS A 131 -24.02 -14.63 -4.01
CA LYS A 131 -25.45 -14.87 -3.75
C LYS A 131 -25.82 -14.89 -2.26
N HIS A 132 -24.99 -14.31 -1.39
CA HIS A 132 -25.14 -14.43 0.05
C HIS A 132 -26.49 -13.93 0.60
N GLN A 133 -27.15 -12.98 -0.07
CA GLN A 133 -28.45 -12.43 0.36
C GLN A 133 -29.56 -13.47 0.15
N SER A 134 -29.72 -13.92 -1.10
CA SER A 134 -30.69 -14.97 -1.45
C SER A 134 -30.47 -16.27 -0.67
N PHE A 135 -29.21 -16.63 -0.40
CA PHE A 135 -28.90 -17.85 0.35
C PHE A 135 -29.28 -17.77 1.82
N ALA A 136 -29.13 -16.59 2.45
CA ALA A 136 -29.54 -16.38 3.83
C ALA A 136 -31.07 -16.38 3.97
N ASP A 137 -31.76 -15.77 3.01
CA ASP A 137 -33.21 -15.60 3.02
C ASP A 137 -33.97 -16.91 2.73
N GLU A 138 -33.49 -17.72 1.79
CA GLU A 138 -34.19 -18.95 1.35
C GLU A 138 -33.81 -20.20 2.15
N LEU A 139 -32.55 -20.32 2.58
CA LEU A 139 -32.00 -21.57 3.13
C LEU A 139 -31.65 -21.49 4.63
N GLY A 140 -31.81 -20.32 5.27
CA GLY A 140 -31.61 -20.15 6.71
C GLY A 140 -30.20 -20.42 7.23
N GLY A 141 -29.21 -20.58 6.34
CA GLY A 141 -27.83 -20.91 6.68
C GLY A 141 -26.90 -19.69 6.78
N SER A 142 -25.80 -19.81 7.54
CA SER A 142 -24.75 -18.79 7.54
C SER A 142 -23.94 -18.88 6.23
N PRO A 143 -23.73 -17.77 5.51
CA PRO A 143 -22.83 -17.78 4.36
C PRO A 143 -21.42 -18.14 4.80
N ARG A 144 -20.70 -18.89 3.96
CA ARG A 144 -19.26 -19.10 4.12
C ARG A 144 -18.57 -17.72 4.16
N ARG A 145 -17.45 -17.59 4.88
CA ARG A 145 -16.77 -16.28 5.07
C ARG A 145 -15.38 -16.17 4.45
N GLY A 146 -14.84 -17.25 3.90
CA GLY A 146 -13.51 -17.25 3.29
C GLY A 146 -13.13 -18.59 2.68
N VAL A 147 -12.08 -18.56 1.87
CA VAL A 147 -11.45 -19.72 1.22
C VAL A 147 -9.97 -19.71 1.56
N LEU A 148 -9.42 -20.88 1.87
CA LEU A 148 -7.99 -21.07 2.09
C LEU A 148 -7.42 -21.95 0.97
N PHE A 149 -6.41 -21.45 0.27
CA PHE A 149 -5.67 -22.23 -0.71
C PHE A 149 -4.38 -22.76 -0.08
N GLU A 150 -4.25 -24.08 0.03
CA GLU A 150 -3.07 -24.75 0.59
C GLU A 150 -2.28 -25.53 -0.48
N GLY A 151 -1.01 -25.80 -0.21
CA GLY A 151 -0.18 -26.75 -0.95
C GLY A 151 1.22 -26.21 -1.25
N PRO A 152 2.02 -26.94 -2.05
CA PRO A 152 3.39 -26.54 -2.40
C PRO A 152 3.48 -25.15 -3.05
N PRO A 153 4.61 -24.44 -2.90
CA PRO A 153 4.83 -23.19 -3.62
C PRO A 153 4.82 -23.43 -5.14
N GLY A 154 4.39 -22.44 -5.92
CA GLY A 154 4.39 -22.52 -7.39
C GLY A 154 3.16 -23.15 -8.03
N THR A 155 2.20 -23.70 -7.29
CA THR A 155 0.98 -24.32 -7.86
C THR A 155 -0.11 -23.32 -8.27
N GLY A 156 0.22 -22.04 -8.47
CA GLY A 156 -0.73 -21.05 -8.97
C GLY A 156 -1.81 -20.56 -7.99
N LYS A 157 -1.73 -20.80 -6.68
CA LYS A 157 -2.74 -20.37 -5.68
C LYS A 157 -3.07 -18.87 -5.76
N THR A 158 -2.05 -18.02 -5.74
CA THR A 158 -2.23 -16.56 -5.85
C THR A 158 -2.73 -16.14 -7.23
N TYR A 159 -2.38 -16.90 -8.27
CA TYR A 159 -2.81 -16.63 -9.63
C TYR A 159 -4.30 -16.96 -9.80
N LEU A 160 -4.74 -18.12 -9.31
CA LEU A 160 -6.15 -18.52 -9.28
C LEU A 160 -7.01 -17.50 -8.50
N ALA A 161 -6.54 -17.03 -7.35
CA ALA A 161 -7.26 -16.02 -6.56
C ALA A 161 -7.44 -14.69 -7.32
N LYS A 162 -6.43 -14.25 -8.09
CA LYS A 162 -6.52 -13.06 -8.95
C LYS A 162 -7.49 -13.27 -10.10
N ALA A 163 -7.40 -14.42 -10.77
CA ALA A 163 -8.26 -14.79 -11.88
C ALA A 163 -9.74 -14.85 -11.47
N LEU A 164 -10.03 -15.44 -10.31
CA LEU A 164 -11.39 -15.50 -9.74
C LEU A 164 -11.97 -14.11 -9.45
N ALA A 165 -11.16 -13.19 -8.92
CA ALA A 165 -11.61 -11.84 -8.65
C ALA A 165 -11.87 -11.04 -9.94
N ALA A 166 -11.02 -11.24 -10.96
CA ALA A 166 -11.23 -10.67 -12.29
C ALA A 166 -12.53 -11.19 -12.93
N GLU A 167 -12.75 -12.51 -12.88
CA GLU A 167 -13.95 -13.16 -13.42
C GLU A 167 -15.24 -12.67 -12.74
N ALA A 168 -15.20 -12.50 -11.41
CA ALA A 168 -16.34 -11.95 -10.65
C ALA A 168 -16.48 -10.43 -10.76
N GLY A 169 -15.57 -9.73 -11.44
CA GLY A 169 -15.61 -8.27 -11.56
C GLY A 169 -15.47 -7.53 -10.23
N VAL A 170 -14.82 -8.14 -9.22
CA VAL A 170 -14.68 -7.55 -7.88
C VAL A 170 -13.25 -7.03 -7.62
N PRO A 171 -13.07 -5.95 -6.84
CA PRO A 171 -11.74 -5.46 -6.49
C PRO A 171 -10.92 -6.50 -5.72
N PHE A 172 -9.68 -6.75 -6.17
CA PHE A 172 -8.76 -7.67 -5.51
C PHE A 172 -7.71 -6.90 -4.68
N LEU A 173 -7.76 -7.06 -3.36
CA LEU A 173 -6.76 -6.46 -2.46
C LEU A 173 -5.72 -7.50 -2.06
N PHE A 174 -4.48 -7.27 -2.45
CA PHE A 174 -3.35 -8.12 -2.10
C PHE A 174 -2.52 -7.50 -0.97
N VAL A 175 -2.21 -8.32 0.04
CA VAL A 175 -1.31 -7.96 1.13
C VAL A 175 -0.51 -9.18 1.58
N SER A 176 0.79 -9.00 1.77
CA SER A 176 1.63 -10.03 2.39
C SER A 176 1.46 -10.01 3.91
N ALA A 177 1.39 -11.18 4.54
CA ALA A 177 1.27 -11.31 6.00
C ALA A 177 2.40 -10.57 6.74
N SER A 178 3.64 -10.64 6.24
CA SER A 178 4.80 -9.97 6.84
C SER A 178 4.69 -8.45 6.84
N SER A 179 3.90 -7.86 5.92
CA SER A 179 3.75 -6.40 5.84
C SER A 179 2.95 -5.80 7.02
N PHE A 180 2.17 -6.63 7.71
CA PHE A 180 1.46 -6.20 8.92
C PHE A 180 2.38 -6.06 10.12
N GLN A 181 3.52 -6.77 10.15
CA GLN A 181 4.47 -6.68 11.25
C GLN A 181 5.07 -5.26 11.34
N SER A 182 5.32 -4.83 12.57
CA SER A 182 5.86 -3.51 12.91
C SER A 182 6.67 -3.61 14.19
N MET A 183 7.80 -2.89 14.24
CA MET A 183 8.65 -2.79 15.44
C MET A 183 7.99 -1.97 16.55
N TYR A 184 7.04 -1.09 16.21
CA TYR A 184 6.34 -0.23 17.15
C TYR A 184 5.04 -0.87 17.63
N TYR A 185 4.83 -0.88 18.95
CA TYR A 185 3.63 -1.40 19.60
C TYR A 185 2.36 -0.70 19.06
N GLY A 186 1.27 -1.47 18.92
CA GLY A 186 -0.03 -0.96 18.46
C GLY A 186 -0.12 -0.65 16.96
N GLN A 187 0.99 -0.45 16.24
CA GLN A 187 0.97 -0.12 14.82
C GLN A 187 0.46 -1.29 13.95
N THR A 188 0.74 -2.54 14.33
CA THR A 188 0.20 -3.73 13.63
C THR A 188 -1.33 -3.72 13.63
N ASN A 189 -1.95 -3.50 14.80
CA ASN A 189 -3.41 -3.41 14.93
C ASN A 189 -3.99 -2.26 14.11
N ARG A 190 -3.31 -1.11 14.09
CA ARG A 190 -3.71 0.04 13.27
C ARG A 190 -3.64 -0.28 11.77
N LYS A 191 -2.60 -0.98 11.31
CA LYS A 191 -2.46 -1.42 9.90
C LYS A 191 -3.59 -2.37 9.51
N ILE A 192 -3.93 -3.35 10.35
CA ILE A 192 -5.02 -4.31 10.11
C ILE A 192 -6.37 -3.56 10.01
N ARG A 193 -6.69 -2.70 10.97
CA ARG A 193 -7.94 -1.90 10.94
C ARG A 193 -8.03 -1.02 9.70
N THR A 194 -6.92 -0.38 9.32
CA THR A 194 -6.86 0.49 8.13
C THR A 194 -7.00 -0.32 6.84
N TYR A 195 -6.43 -1.53 6.79
CA TYR A 195 -6.58 -2.47 5.67
C TYR A 195 -8.04 -2.86 5.44
N PHE A 196 -8.73 -3.35 6.48
CA PHE A 196 -10.15 -3.71 6.35
C PHE A 196 -11.06 -2.50 6.07
N LYS A 197 -10.71 -1.31 6.59
CA LYS A 197 -11.41 -0.07 6.24
C LYS A 197 -11.27 0.26 4.75
N ALA A 198 -10.08 0.10 4.17
CA ALA A 198 -9.85 0.29 2.75
C ALA A 198 -10.59 -0.77 1.91
N LEU A 199 -10.58 -2.02 2.33
CA LEU A 199 -11.31 -3.12 1.68
C LEU A 199 -12.81 -2.85 1.60
N ARG A 200 -13.44 -2.47 2.72
CA ARG A 200 -14.87 -2.10 2.75
C ARG A 200 -15.20 -0.90 1.88
N LYS A 201 -14.26 0.05 1.74
CA LYS A 201 -14.44 1.20 0.85
C LYS A 201 -14.39 0.77 -0.62
N ALA A 202 -13.47 -0.13 -0.98
CA ALA A 202 -13.34 -0.66 -2.32
C ALA A 202 -14.55 -1.51 -2.73
N ALA A 203 -15.09 -2.33 -1.83
CA ALA A 203 -16.23 -3.21 -2.10
C ALA A 203 -17.58 -2.47 -2.31
N ARG A 204 -17.66 -1.18 -1.99
CA ARG A 204 -18.88 -0.34 -2.17
C ARG A 204 -18.88 0.44 -3.49
N ALA A 205 -17.80 0.38 -4.26
CA ALA A 205 -17.62 1.10 -5.52
C ALA A 205 -17.75 0.13 -6.69
#